data_AF-A0A2U8WCC9-F1
#
_entry.id   AF-A0A2U8WCC9-F1
#
_cell.length_a   1.000
_cell.length_b   1.000
_cell.length_c   1.000
_cell.angle_alpha   90.00
_cell.angle_beta   90.00
_cell.angle_gamma   90.00
#
_symmetry.space_group_name_H-M   'P 1'
#
loop_
_entity.id
_entity.type
_entity.pdbx_description
1 polymer ?
#
loop_
_entity_poly.entity_id
_entity_poly.type
_entity_poly.pdbx_seq_one_letter_code
_entity_poly.pdbx_strand_id
1 'polypeptide(L)'
;MKQLEALIAWTPTRWADLRPETAGQVVVVPFPDADGHAKGFMMSTGASSSALQALPEDQRVARLFIDFNTLVVRDGLDPQAVHRAFLAIDEYRFRIAPDTEGAEFEDPPEED
;
A
#
# COMPACT_ATOMS: atom_id res chain seq x y z
N MET A 1 2.89 0.71 10.10
CA MET A 1 2.33 2.08 10.23
C MET A 1 0.84 2.02 9.94
N LYS A 2 0.04 2.96 10.44
CA LYS A 2 -1.40 2.95 10.13
C LYS A 2 -1.67 3.38 8.70
N GLN A 3 -2.74 2.89 8.11
CA GLN A 3 -3.15 3.22 6.74
C GLN A 3 -3.27 4.74 6.53
N LEU A 4 -3.78 5.47 7.52
CA LEU A 4 -3.94 6.92 7.46
C LEU A 4 -2.61 7.70 7.50
N GLU A 5 -1.51 7.02 7.77
CA GLU A 5 -0.15 7.56 7.80
C GLU A 5 0.65 7.13 6.55
N ALA A 6 0.12 6.21 5.74
CA ALA A 6 0.83 5.59 4.64
C ALA A 6 0.58 6.33 3.32
N LEU A 7 1.64 6.88 2.73
CA LEU A 7 1.70 7.26 1.32
C LEU A 7 2.10 6.05 0.49
N ILE A 8 1.26 5.67 -0.47
CA ILE A 8 1.56 4.61 -1.43
C ILE A 8 1.89 5.28 -2.75
N ALA A 9 3.11 5.10 -3.26
CA ALA A 9 3.55 5.69 -4.52
C ALA A 9 4.09 4.62 -5.48
N TRP A 10 3.74 4.73 -6.76
CA TRP A 10 4.13 3.73 -7.77
C TRP A 10 4.23 4.33 -9.17
N THR A 11 4.86 3.57 -10.08
CA THR A 11 4.88 3.89 -11.51
C THR A 11 4.38 2.69 -12.29
N PRO A 12 3.30 2.82 -13.08
CA PRO A 12 2.78 1.73 -13.92
C PRO A 12 3.84 1.14 -14.85
N THR A 13 3.80 -0.18 -15.07
CA THR A 13 4.76 -0.90 -15.93
C THR A 13 4.74 -0.38 -17.36
N ARG A 14 3.56 0.01 -17.86
CA ARG A 14 3.38 0.60 -19.21
C ARG A 14 4.08 1.96 -19.41
N TRP A 15 4.64 2.55 -18.36
CA TRP A 15 5.34 3.84 -18.42
C TRP A 15 6.87 3.69 -18.44
N ALA A 16 7.38 2.49 -18.73
CA ALA A 16 8.82 2.22 -18.85
C ALA A 16 9.56 3.18 -19.80
N ASP A 17 8.95 3.60 -20.90
CA ASP A 17 9.58 4.54 -21.84
C ASP A 17 9.68 5.97 -21.28
N LEU A 18 8.76 6.36 -20.39
CA LEU A 18 8.68 7.70 -19.82
C LEU A 18 9.48 7.82 -18.51
N ARG A 19 9.48 6.76 -17.70
CA ARG A 19 10.10 6.70 -16.37
C ARG A 19 10.76 5.33 -16.13
N PRO A 20 11.84 5.03 -16.86
CA PRO A 20 12.49 3.72 -16.76
C PRO A 20 13.05 3.43 -15.36
N GLU A 21 13.35 4.45 -14.56
CA GLU A 21 13.97 4.29 -13.24
C GLU A 21 13.01 3.70 -12.20
N THR A 22 11.70 3.92 -12.34
CA THR A 22 10.68 3.50 -11.36
C THR A 22 9.56 2.66 -11.93
N ALA A 23 9.49 2.45 -13.26
CA ALA A 23 8.44 1.66 -13.88
C ALA A 23 8.35 0.24 -13.28
N GLY A 24 7.14 -0.15 -12.91
CA GLY A 24 6.85 -1.44 -12.26
C GLY A 24 7.23 -1.48 -10.77
N GLN A 25 7.68 -0.37 -10.18
CA GLN A 25 8.04 -0.29 -8.77
C GLN A 25 6.96 0.41 -7.94
N VAL A 26 6.95 0.11 -6.65
CA VAL A 26 6.08 0.69 -5.64
C VAL A 26 6.86 0.90 -4.34
N VAL A 27 6.55 1.98 -3.64
CA VAL A 27 7.02 2.26 -2.28
C VAL A 27 5.83 2.64 -1.39
N VAL A 28 5.92 2.24 -0.13
CA VAL A 28 5.00 2.67 0.93
C VAL A 28 5.83 3.36 2.00
N VAL A 29 5.51 4.64 2.28
CA VAL A 29 6.31 5.50 3.16
C VAL A 29 5.39 6.34 4.06
N PRO A 30 5.88 6.86 5.20
CA PRO A 30 5.10 7.78 6.03
C PRO A 30 4.71 9.06 5.27
N PHE A 31 3.54 9.61 5.58
CA PHE A 31 3.07 10.91 5.09
C PHE A 31 3.13 11.98 6.20
N PRO A 32 3.69 13.17 5.95
CA PRO A 32 4.37 13.58 4.72
C PRO A 32 5.70 12.84 4.49
N ASP A 33 6.05 12.60 3.23
CA ASP A 33 7.31 11.95 2.83
C ASP A 33 8.49 12.91 3.00
N ALA A 34 9.05 12.94 4.21
CA ALA A 34 10.10 13.89 4.58
C ALA A 34 11.42 13.66 3.83
N ASP A 35 11.75 12.40 3.55
CA ASP A 35 13.01 12.00 2.91
C ASP A 35 12.92 12.01 1.37
N GLY A 36 11.72 12.17 0.82
CA GLY A 36 11.48 12.22 -0.63
C GLY A 36 11.61 10.86 -1.31
N HIS A 37 11.36 9.76 -0.62
CA HIS A 37 11.43 8.41 -1.20
C HIS A 37 10.34 8.16 -2.26
N ALA A 38 9.19 8.82 -2.14
CA ALA A 38 8.14 8.80 -3.14
C ALA A 38 8.44 9.76 -4.32
N LYS A 39 9.49 10.60 -4.21
CA LYS A 39 9.89 11.51 -5.27
C LYS A 39 10.38 10.72 -6.49
N GLY A 40 9.75 10.94 -7.64
CA GLY A 40 10.12 10.27 -8.89
C GLY A 40 9.17 9.16 -9.29
N PHE A 41 8.30 8.70 -8.39
CA PHE A 41 7.13 7.92 -8.76
C PHE A 41 6.08 8.79 -9.44
N MET A 42 5.22 8.16 -10.24
CA MET A 42 4.29 8.88 -11.11
C MET A 42 2.86 8.96 -10.57
N MET A 43 2.49 8.01 -9.70
CA MET A 43 1.17 7.90 -9.10
C MET A 43 1.31 7.85 -7.59
N SER A 44 0.30 8.33 -6.88
CA SER A 44 0.20 8.15 -5.43
C SER A 44 -1.24 8.07 -4.92
N THR A 45 -1.42 7.43 -3.77
CA THR A 45 -2.68 7.27 -3.02
C THR A 45 -2.38 7.13 -1.52
N GLY A 46 -3.38 6.83 -0.71
CA GLY A 46 -3.24 6.69 0.74
C GLY A 46 -3.42 8.02 1.47
N ALA A 47 -2.55 8.31 2.42
CA ALA A 47 -2.61 9.46 3.32
C ALA A 47 -2.56 10.83 2.61
N SER A 48 -2.12 10.89 1.35
CA SER A 48 -2.19 12.11 0.52
C SER A 48 -3.61 12.45 0.05
N SER A 49 -4.56 11.51 0.15
CA SER A 49 -5.96 11.71 -0.24
C SER A 49 -6.81 12.13 0.95
N SER A 50 -7.31 13.37 0.95
CA SER A 50 -8.25 13.85 1.98
C SER A 50 -9.54 13.01 2.05
N ALA A 51 -9.94 12.38 0.94
CA ALA A 51 -11.11 11.49 0.91
C ALA A 51 -10.94 10.27 1.82
N LEU A 52 -9.72 9.75 1.99
CA LEU A 52 -9.47 8.57 2.83
C LEU A 52 -9.80 8.83 4.30
N GLN A 53 -9.50 10.04 4.80
CA GLN A 53 -9.76 10.41 6.19
C GLN A 53 -11.25 10.49 6.51
N ALA A 54 -12.10 10.79 5.52
CA ALA A 54 -13.54 10.90 5.69
C ALA A 54 -14.27 9.55 5.67
N LEU A 55 -13.60 8.46 5.28
CA LEU A 55 -14.20 7.14 5.20
C LEU A 55 -14.26 6.45 6.57
N PRO A 56 -15.34 5.71 6.88
CA PRO A 56 -15.36 4.74 7.97
C PRO A 56 -14.27 3.65 7.83
N GLU A 57 -13.90 3.00 8.94
CA GLU A 57 -12.76 2.07 8.96
C GLU A 57 -12.89 0.91 7.96
N ASP A 58 -14.04 0.25 7.92
CA ASP A 58 -14.33 -0.83 6.98
C ASP A 58 -14.16 -0.40 5.51
N GLN A 59 -14.59 0.82 5.18
CA GLN A 59 -14.41 1.40 3.85
C GLN A 59 -12.95 1.76 3.56
N ARG A 60 -12.18 2.20 4.57
CA ARG A 60 -10.74 2.41 4.42
C ARG A 60 -10.01 1.09 4.16
N VAL A 61 -10.36 0.04 4.90
CA VAL A 61 -9.83 -1.32 4.67
C VAL A 61 -10.16 -1.79 3.25
N ALA A 62 -11.41 -1.65 2.81
CA ALA A 62 -11.77 -1.98 1.43
C ALA A 62 -10.94 -1.18 0.41
N ARG A 63 -10.72 0.12 0.67
CA ARG A 63 -9.88 0.97 -0.18
C ARG A 63 -8.44 0.47 -0.28
N LEU A 64 -7.88 -0.09 0.79
CA LEU A 64 -6.54 -0.67 0.79
C LEU A 64 -6.40 -1.79 -0.25
N PHE A 65 -7.37 -2.70 -0.30
CA PHE A 65 -7.38 -3.81 -1.26
C PHE A 65 -7.76 -3.37 -2.69
N ILE A 66 -8.57 -2.32 -2.84
CA ILE A 66 -8.83 -1.69 -4.14
C ILE A 66 -7.54 -1.06 -4.70
N ASP A 67 -6.78 -0.37 -3.86
CA ASP A 67 -5.49 0.21 -4.26
C ASP A 67 -4.51 -0.91 -4.65
N PHE A 68 -4.42 -2.00 -3.87
CA PHE A 68 -3.64 -3.19 -4.24
C PHE A 68 -4.02 -3.73 -5.62
N ASN A 69 -5.33 -3.95 -5.86
CA ASN A 69 -5.83 -4.45 -7.14
C ASN A 69 -5.51 -3.49 -8.29
N THR A 70 -5.58 -2.18 -8.03
CA THR A 70 -5.24 -1.15 -9.00
C THR A 70 -3.77 -1.25 -9.43
N LEU A 71 -2.84 -1.36 -8.48
CA LEU A 71 -1.42 -1.48 -8.77
C LEU A 71 -1.13 -2.74 -9.62
N VAL A 72 -1.73 -3.87 -9.24
CA VAL A 72 -1.47 -5.16 -9.90
C VAL A 72 -2.19 -5.26 -11.25
N VAL A 73 -3.51 -5.13 -11.27
CA VAL A 73 -4.33 -5.48 -12.45
C VAL A 73 -4.35 -4.34 -13.46
N ARG A 74 -4.57 -3.11 -13.02
CA ARG A 74 -4.66 -1.95 -13.93
C ARG A 74 -3.28 -1.51 -14.42
N ASP A 75 -2.30 -1.51 -13.52
CA ASP A 75 -0.99 -0.91 -13.77
C ASP A 75 0.14 -1.93 -13.99
N GLY A 76 -0.14 -3.22 -13.81
CA GLY A 76 0.73 -4.31 -14.22
C GLY A 76 1.94 -4.50 -13.32
N LEU A 77 1.88 -4.09 -12.05
CA LEU A 77 2.95 -4.34 -11.09
C LEU A 77 2.96 -5.82 -10.67
N ASP A 78 4.15 -6.34 -10.38
CA ASP A 78 4.31 -7.69 -9.81
C ASP A 78 3.54 -7.79 -8.47
N PRO A 79 2.56 -8.70 -8.34
CA PRO A 79 1.79 -8.86 -7.09
C PRO A 79 2.67 -9.06 -5.86
N GLN A 80 3.81 -9.75 -6.01
CA GLN A 80 4.71 -10.04 -4.90
C GLN A 80 5.48 -8.78 -4.46
N ALA A 81 5.88 -7.93 -5.40
CA ALA A 81 6.46 -6.62 -5.08
C ALA A 81 5.46 -5.71 -4.36
N VAL A 82 4.20 -5.67 -4.81
CA VAL A 82 3.13 -4.90 -4.15
C VAL A 82 2.85 -5.43 -2.75
N HIS A 83 2.74 -6.74 -2.59
CA HIS A 83 2.55 -7.39 -1.30
C HIS A 83 3.63 -6.99 -0.29
N ARG A 84 4.91 -7.15 -0.64
CA ARG A 84 6.04 -6.77 0.24
C ARG A 84 6.01 -5.31 0.66
N ALA A 85 5.63 -4.41 -0.25
CA ALA A 85 5.49 -2.99 0.08
C ALA A 85 4.32 -2.72 1.02
N PHE A 86 3.18 -3.40 0.81
CA PHE A 86 1.97 -3.24 1.61
C PHE A 86 2.08 -3.81 3.03
N LEU A 87 3.01 -4.73 3.29
CA LEU A 87 3.31 -5.21 4.64
C LEU A 87 3.73 -4.10 5.62
N ALA A 88 4.15 -2.93 5.12
CA ALA A 88 4.41 -1.76 5.96
C ALA A 88 3.12 -1.18 6.60
N ILE A 89 1.93 -1.57 6.13
CA ILE A 89 0.62 -1.06 6.57
C ILE A 89 -0.02 -2.09 7.51
N ASP A 90 -0.31 -1.66 8.74
CA ASP A 90 -0.86 -2.51 9.79
C ASP A 90 -2.15 -3.20 9.34
N GLU A 91 -3.09 -2.41 8.81
CA GLU A 91 -4.40 -2.88 8.42
C GLU A 91 -4.35 -3.94 7.31
N TYR A 92 -3.27 -3.98 6.51
CA TYR A 92 -3.02 -5.03 5.52
C TYR A 92 -2.50 -6.31 6.18
N ARG A 93 -1.39 -6.23 6.93
CA ARG A 93 -0.75 -7.41 7.56
C ARG A 93 -1.67 -8.15 8.53
N PHE A 94 -2.57 -7.44 9.23
CA PHE A 94 -3.55 -8.04 10.14
C PHE A 94 -4.80 -8.63 9.47
N ARG A 95 -4.95 -8.51 8.14
CA ARG A 95 -6.16 -8.93 7.41
C ARG A 95 -5.92 -9.90 6.25
N ILE A 96 -4.65 -10.13 5.89
CA ILE A 96 -4.28 -11.19 4.95
C ILE A 96 -4.30 -12.56 5.63
N ALA A 97 -4.27 -13.62 4.83
CA ALA A 97 -4.38 -14.98 5.35
C ALA A 97 -3.17 -15.34 6.25
N PRO A 98 -3.35 -16.09 7.35
CA PRO A 98 -2.28 -16.42 8.29
C PRO A 98 -1.08 -17.18 7.76
N ASP A 99 -1.27 -17.92 6.68
CA ASP A 99 -0.22 -18.63 5.96
C ASP A 99 0.49 -17.76 4.91
N THR A 100 0.08 -16.50 4.76
CA THR A 100 0.78 -15.53 3.91
C THR A 100 2.02 -14.99 4.63
N GLU A 101 3.17 -15.01 3.96
CA GLU A 101 4.41 -14.43 4.48
C GLU A 101 4.20 -12.97 4.92
N GLY A 102 4.65 -12.61 6.13
CA GLY A 102 4.53 -11.26 6.69
C GLY A 102 3.16 -10.90 7.28
N ALA A 103 2.18 -11.83 7.28
CA ALA A 103 0.94 -11.66 8.03
C ALA A 103 1.19 -11.55 9.54
N GLU A 104 0.37 -10.76 10.23
CA GLU A 104 0.37 -10.63 11.70
C GLU A 104 -1.02 -10.91 12.26
N PHE A 105 -1.07 -11.34 13.51
CA PHE A 105 -2.30 -11.63 14.25
C PHE A 105 -2.22 -10.93 15.60
N GLU A 106 -3.33 -10.32 16.02
CA GLU A 106 -3.50 -10.09 17.46
C GLU A 106 -3.83 -11.46 18.05
N ASP A 107 -3.01 -11.92 19.00
CA ASP A 107 -3.35 -13.10 19.79
C ASP A 107 -4.74 -12.87 20.39
N PRO A 108 -5.64 -13.87 20.35
CA PRO A 108 -6.88 -13.77 21.09
C PRO A 108 -6.53 -13.49 22.56
N PRO A 109 -7.28 -12.61 23.26
CA PRO A 109 -7.04 -12.39 24.68
C PRO A 109 -7.03 -13.75 25.40
N GLU A 110 -6.02 -13.99 26.24
CA GLU A 110 -5.95 -15.21 27.06
C GLU A 110 -7.29 -15.36 27.80
N GLU A 111 -7.95 -16.51 27.63
CA GLU A 111 -9.16 -16.83 28.40
C GLU A 111 -8.74 -17.09 29.85
N ASP A 112 -9.08 -16.17 30.76
CA ASP A 112 -8.99 -16.33 32.23
C ASP A 112 -9.93 -17.43 32.75
#